data_AF-A0A9W9YK12-F1
#
_entry.id   AF-A0A9W9YK12-F1
#
_cell.length_a   1.000
_cell.length_b   1.000
_cell.length_c   1.000
_cell.angle_alpha   90.00
_cell.angle_beta   90.00
_cell.angle_gamma   90.00
#
_symmetry.space_group_name_H-M   'P 1'
#
loop_
_entity.id
_entity.type
_entity.pdbx_description
1 polymer ?
#
loop_
_entity_poly.entity_id
_entity_poly.type
_entity_poly.pdbx_seq_one_letter_code
_entity_poly.pdbx_strand_id
1 'polypeptide(L)'
;DGNEHGRFAVDGLRASRLTVVEEKSRQVFVVGVPLQKPPDFVVNVYENDGTFLRSLLGVQSGQEAGCRVKAITACNDGRVMVLYGSCRSSVHVFSAEGDCLDQFSVGLDTESMAEVADTILWANEHIIVVSRSGFSSSSLHSLGVYCEVVVAIYTEDGELVCHFSNHLDKRHIVKGAISGHHNE
;
A
#
# COMPACT_ATOMS: atom_id res chain seq x y z
N ASP A 1 -28.13 12.90 -16.26
CA ASP A 1 -28.02 12.45 -14.86
C ASP A 1 -26.77 13.04 -14.25
N GLY A 2 -26.91 14.17 -13.54
CA GLY A 2 -25.83 15.07 -13.10
C GLY A 2 -24.80 14.42 -12.16
N ASN A 3 -23.95 13.55 -12.73
CA ASN A 3 -22.74 13.04 -12.10
C ASN A 3 -21.71 14.16 -12.03
N GLU A 4 -21.81 15.00 -11.02
CA GLU A 4 -20.67 15.76 -10.54
C GLU A 4 -19.69 14.76 -9.93
N HIS A 5 -18.72 14.34 -10.74
CA HIS A 5 -17.53 13.66 -10.23
C HIS A 5 -16.81 14.64 -9.30
N GLY A 6 -17.01 14.48 -7.99
CA GLY A 6 -16.32 15.25 -6.96
C GLY A 6 -14.82 15.20 -7.18
N ARG A 7 -14.20 16.37 -7.30
CA ARG A 7 -12.75 16.53 -7.44
C ARG A 7 -12.29 17.54 -6.40
N PHE A 8 -11.28 17.18 -5.63
CA PHE A 8 -10.62 18.11 -4.73
C PHE A 8 -9.11 18.03 -4.89
N ALA A 9 -8.44 19.16 -4.64
CA ALA A 9 -7.00 19.24 -4.71
C ALA A 9 -6.39 18.64 -3.43
N VAL A 10 -5.33 17.84 -3.61
CA VAL A 10 -4.47 17.39 -2.51
C VAL A 10 -3.18 18.20 -2.61
N ASP A 11 -3.04 19.18 -1.73
CA ASP A 11 -1.86 20.04 -1.68
C ASP A 11 -0.78 19.50 -0.74
N GLY A 12 0.47 19.85 -1.02
CA GLY A 12 1.59 19.62 -0.10
C GLY A 12 2.24 18.24 -0.15
N LEU A 13 1.73 17.31 -0.98
CA LEU A 13 2.21 15.92 -1.07
C LEU A 13 2.76 15.57 -2.45
N ARG A 14 3.83 14.77 -2.47
CA ARG A 14 4.34 14.09 -3.68
C ARG A 14 4.14 12.58 -3.60
N ALA A 15 4.11 11.95 -4.78
CA ALA A 15 4.06 10.49 -4.94
C ALA A 15 2.88 9.82 -4.21
N SER A 16 1.72 10.47 -4.23
CA SER A 16 0.61 10.08 -3.37
C SER A 16 -0.08 8.77 -3.78
N ARG A 17 -0.68 8.10 -2.79
CA ARG A 17 -1.61 6.98 -2.93
C ARG A 17 -2.84 7.27 -2.08
N LEU A 18 -3.98 6.69 -2.41
CA LEU A 18 -5.19 6.87 -1.63
C LEU A 18 -5.92 5.55 -1.39
N THR A 19 -6.71 5.54 -0.32
CA THR A 19 -7.70 4.50 -0.01
C THR A 19 -8.94 5.15 0.60
N VAL A 20 -10.06 4.45 0.56
CA VAL A 20 -11.35 4.90 1.11
C VAL A 20 -11.89 3.79 2.01
N VAL A 21 -12.55 4.17 3.11
CA VAL A 21 -13.34 3.23 3.93
C VAL A 21 -14.80 3.35 3.50
N GLU A 22 -15.35 2.29 2.91
CA GLU A 22 -16.68 2.34 2.29
C GLU A 22 -17.84 2.43 3.28
N GLU A 23 -17.75 1.82 4.47
CA GLU A 23 -18.96 1.53 5.24
C GLU A 23 -19.38 2.56 6.30
N LYS A 24 -18.47 3.35 6.90
CA LYS A 24 -18.82 4.19 8.08
C LYS A 24 -18.39 5.65 8.05
N SER A 25 -17.16 5.94 7.62
CA SER A 25 -16.61 7.29 7.75
C SER A 25 -16.68 8.10 6.46
N ARG A 26 -16.78 7.47 5.28
CA ARG A 26 -16.65 8.16 3.99
C ARG A 26 -15.40 9.06 3.94
N GLN A 27 -14.35 8.65 4.66
CA GLN A 27 -13.09 9.36 4.70
C GLN A 27 -12.18 8.84 3.59
N VAL A 28 -11.52 9.78 2.93
CA VAL A 28 -10.48 9.53 1.93
C VAL A 28 -9.13 9.73 2.62
N PHE A 29 -8.34 8.67 2.67
CA PHE A 29 -6.99 8.69 3.22
C PHE A 29 -6.00 8.82 2.07
N VAL A 30 -5.18 9.87 2.10
CA VAL A 30 -4.18 10.13 1.07
C VAL A 30 -2.80 10.13 1.72
N VAL A 31 -2.00 9.13 1.41
CA VAL A 31 -0.59 9.08 1.83
C VAL A 31 0.30 9.73 0.79
N GLY A 32 1.31 10.47 1.22
CA GLY A 32 2.35 10.99 0.33
C GLY A 32 3.55 11.51 1.10
N VAL A 33 4.56 11.96 0.36
CA VAL A 33 5.77 12.57 0.94
C VAL A 33 5.54 14.08 1.07
N PRO A 34 5.66 14.67 2.27
CA PRO A 34 5.58 16.11 2.47
C PRO A 34 6.60 16.87 1.61
N LEU A 35 6.19 18.02 1.05
CA LEU A 35 7.10 18.90 0.31
C LEU A 35 8.14 19.60 1.19
N GLN A 36 7.84 19.76 2.48
CA GLN A 36 8.71 20.36 3.48
C GLN A 36 9.35 19.26 4.33
N LYS A 37 10.46 19.59 5.02
CA LYS A 37 11.24 18.69 5.91
C LYS A 37 10.33 17.91 6.92
N PRO A 38 10.83 16.82 7.55
CA PRO A 38 10.12 15.56 7.87
C PRO A 38 8.72 15.68 8.49
N PRO A 39 7.86 14.65 8.37
CA PRO A 39 8.16 13.20 8.29
C PRO A 39 8.45 12.62 6.88
N ASP A 40 8.90 11.36 6.81
CA ASP A 40 9.19 10.65 5.56
C ASP A 40 7.93 10.48 4.69
N PHE A 41 6.79 10.32 5.34
CA PHE A 41 5.48 10.37 4.72
C PHE A 41 4.46 10.93 5.71
N VAL A 42 3.31 11.32 5.19
CA VAL A 42 2.13 11.71 5.99
C VAL A 42 0.89 11.12 5.33
N VAL A 43 -0.10 10.77 6.15
CA VAL A 43 -1.43 10.41 5.69
C VAL A 43 -2.37 11.57 5.99
N ASN A 44 -2.84 12.26 4.96
CA ASN A 44 -3.87 13.27 5.09
C ASN A 44 -5.25 12.61 5.01
N VAL A 45 -6.15 12.98 5.92
CA VAL A 45 -7.52 12.49 5.96
C VAL A 45 -8.44 13.59 5.48
N TYR A 46 -9.30 13.25 4.53
CA TYR A 46 -10.30 14.14 3.97
C TYR A 46 -11.70 13.53 4.12
N GLU A 47 -12.71 14.38 4.19
CA GLU A 47 -14.08 13.97 3.87
C GLU A 47 -14.21 13.67 2.37
N ASN A 48 -15.25 12.94 1.98
CA ASN A 48 -15.55 12.65 0.57
C ASN A 48 -15.79 13.91 -0.29
N ASP A 49 -16.12 15.04 0.31
CA ASP A 49 -16.25 16.33 -0.37
C ASP A 49 -14.91 17.07 -0.56
N GLY A 50 -13.83 16.51 -0.04
CA GLY A 50 -12.49 17.10 -0.10
C GLY A 50 -12.12 17.99 1.09
N THR A 51 -12.98 18.10 2.10
CA THR A 51 -12.67 18.86 3.32
C THR A 51 -11.53 18.16 4.07
N PHE A 52 -10.42 18.87 4.26
CA PHE A 52 -9.29 18.38 5.06
C PHE A 52 -9.68 18.28 6.54
N LEU A 53 -9.46 17.11 7.13
CA LEU A 53 -9.76 16.84 8.54
C LEU A 53 -8.52 16.90 9.42
N ARG A 54 -7.53 16.07 9.10
CA ARG A 54 -6.31 15.88 9.91
C ARG A 54 -5.19 15.22 9.12
N SER A 55 -4.00 15.24 9.70
CA SER A 55 -2.83 14.51 9.20
C SER A 55 -2.37 13.49 10.24
N LEU A 56 -2.20 12.24 9.83
CA LEU A 56 -1.53 11.20 10.59
C LEU A 56 -0.05 11.25 10.19
N LEU A 57 0.79 11.69 11.12
CA LEU A 57 2.21 11.88 10.85
C LEU A 57 2.91 10.53 10.75
N GLY A 58 3.53 10.28 9.61
CA GLY A 58 4.36 9.10 9.43
C GLY A 58 5.64 9.16 10.25
N VAL A 59 6.38 8.06 10.24
CA VAL A 59 7.63 7.93 11.01
C VAL A 59 8.72 8.79 10.36
N GLN A 60 9.54 9.46 11.19
CA GLN A 60 10.84 9.94 10.76
C GLN A 60 11.82 8.78 10.93
N SER A 61 11.90 7.96 9.90
CA SER A 61 12.81 6.85 9.92
C SER A 61 14.17 7.41 9.51
N GLY A 62 15.20 7.27 10.34
CA GLY A 62 16.59 7.48 9.90
C GLY A 62 17.04 6.46 8.83
N GLN A 63 16.10 5.92 8.07
CA GLN A 63 16.25 4.79 7.16
C GLN A 63 16.94 5.18 5.86
N GLU A 64 17.44 4.11 5.24
CA GLU A 64 18.25 4.07 4.05
C GLU A 64 17.66 4.89 2.89
N ALA A 65 18.56 5.58 2.18
CA ALA A 65 18.22 6.33 0.99
C ALA A 65 17.43 5.45 -0.01
N GLY A 66 16.30 5.95 -0.49
CA GLY A 66 15.49 5.28 -1.51
C GLY A 66 14.24 4.56 -1.01
N CYS A 67 13.95 4.59 0.30
CA CYS A 67 12.65 4.19 0.81
C CYS A 67 11.53 5.11 0.28
N ARG A 68 10.37 4.54 0.00
CA ARG A 68 9.19 5.29 -0.46
C ARG A 68 7.90 4.64 -0.02
N VAL A 69 6.85 5.44 0.03
CA VAL A 69 5.47 4.93 0.14
C VAL A 69 5.12 4.15 -1.11
N LYS A 70 4.58 2.94 -0.92
CA LYS A 70 4.20 2.05 -2.03
C LYS A 70 2.68 1.94 -2.17
N ALA A 71 2.00 1.71 -1.05
CA ALA A 71 0.56 1.56 -0.99
C ALA A 71 0.00 1.90 0.40
N ILE A 72 -1.31 2.05 0.47
CA ILE A 72 -2.08 2.30 1.68
C ILE A 72 -3.35 1.46 1.62
N THR A 73 -3.79 0.94 2.77
CA THR A 73 -5.12 0.36 2.94
C THR A 73 -5.72 0.87 4.24
N ALA A 74 -7.05 0.86 4.32
CA ALA A 74 -7.76 1.17 5.55
C ALA A 74 -8.55 -0.06 6.01
N CYS A 75 -8.65 -0.22 7.33
CA CYS A 75 -9.34 -1.32 7.97
C CYS A 75 -10.76 -0.88 8.36
N ASN A 76 -11.66 -1.85 8.52
CA ASN A 76 -13.07 -1.59 8.86
C ASN A 76 -13.25 -1.01 10.28
N ASP A 77 -12.25 -1.17 11.15
CA ASP A 77 -12.21 -0.60 12.50
C ASP A 77 -11.63 0.82 12.55
N GLY A 78 -11.27 1.39 11.40
CA GLY A 78 -10.71 2.74 11.28
C GLY A 78 -9.19 2.82 11.32
N ARG A 79 -8.48 1.70 11.55
CA ARG A 79 -7.01 1.69 11.41
C ARG A 79 -6.58 1.94 9.97
N VAL A 80 -5.42 2.55 9.80
CA VAL A 80 -4.82 2.83 8.50
C VAL A 80 -3.45 2.17 8.44
N MET A 81 -3.18 1.46 7.34
CA MET A 81 -1.93 0.73 7.15
C MET A 81 -1.20 1.25 5.93
N VAL A 82 0.07 1.64 6.11
CA VAL A 82 0.94 2.17 5.04
C VAL A 82 2.07 1.21 4.77
N LEU A 83 2.18 0.77 3.51
CA LEU A 83 3.31 0.00 3.02
C LEU A 83 4.44 0.96 2.60
N TYR A 84 5.56 0.90 3.31
CA TYR A 84 6.72 1.77 3.13
C TYR A 84 8.01 0.96 3.03
N GLY A 85 8.95 1.42 2.20
CA GLY A 85 10.30 0.84 2.11
C GLY A 85 10.81 0.73 0.68
N SER A 86 11.90 -0.03 0.52
CA SER A 86 12.56 -0.29 -0.77
C SER A 86 12.56 -1.79 -1.08
N CYS A 87 13.66 -2.49 -0.82
CA CYS A 87 13.80 -3.95 -0.93
C CYS A 87 13.32 -4.66 0.34
N ARG A 88 13.45 -4.00 1.50
CA ARG A 88 12.82 -4.44 2.75
C ARG A 88 11.66 -3.52 3.02
N SER A 89 10.44 -4.07 2.96
CA SER A 89 9.23 -3.29 3.13
C SER A 89 8.67 -3.54 4.54
N SER A 90 8.09 -2.51 5.13
CA SER A 90 7.34 -2.63 6.38
C SER A 90 5.96 -2.03 6.22
N VAL A 91 5.03 -2.56 7.00
CA VAL A 91 3.70 -1.98 7.19
C VAL A 91 3.74 -1.16 8.47
N HIS A 92 3.33 0.10 8.37
CA HIS A 92 3.12 0.97 9.51
C HIS A 92 1.62 1.05 9.79
N VAL A 93 1.23 0.77 11.03
CA VAL A 93 -0.17 0.74 11.46
C VAL A 93 -0.47 1.99 12.28
N PHE A 94 -1.51 2.70 11.89
CA PHE A 94 -2.00 3.90 12.57
C PHE A 94 -3.41 3.68 13.09
N SER A 95 -3.71 4.25 14.26
CA SER A 95 -5.08 4.37 14.76
C SER A 95 -5.91 5.31 13.89
N ALA A 96 -7.23 5.31 14.10
CA ALA A 96 -8.12 6.27 13.44
C ALA A 96 -7.76 7.72 13.83
N GLU A 97 -7.25 7.91 15.05
CA GLU A 97 -6.86 9.19 15.62
C GLU A 97 -5.50 9.68 15.11
N GLY A 98 -4.66 8.76 14.60
CA GLY A 98 -3.36 9.04 13.99
C GLY A 98 -2.15 8.65 14.82
N ASP A 99 -2.34 7.91 15.90
CA ASP A 99 -1.25 7.35 16.69
C ASP A 99 -0.61 6.18 15.94
N CYS A 100 0.72 6.11 15.93
CA CYS A 100 1.44 4.94 15.44
C CYS A 100 1.25 3.79 16.43
N LEU A 101 0.55 2.73 16.02
CA LEU A 101 0.24 1.58 16.85
C LEU A 101 1.32 0.52 16.76
N ASP A 102 1.76 0.21 15.54
CA ASP A 102 2.70 -0.88 15.29
C ASP A 102 3.46 -0.72 13.98
N GLN A 103 4.55 -1.48 13.85
CA GLN A 103 5.34 -1.62 12.64
C GLN A 103 5.91 -3.03 12.52
N PHE A 104 5.64 -3.70 11.40
CA PHE A 104 6.20 -5.02 11.11
C PHE A 104 6.75 -5.12 9.68
N SER A 105 7.74 -5.98 9.50
CA SER A 105 8.35 -6.25 8.20
C SER A 105 7.50 -7.21 7.37
N VAL A 106 7.48 -7.01 6.06
CA VAL A 106 6.79 -7.88 5.10
C VAL A 106 7.70 -8.28 3.96
N GLY A 107 7.37 -9.40 3.33
CA GLY A 107 8.22 -10.13 2.40
C GLY A 107 8.65 -11.48 2.96
N LEU A 108 9.09 -12.37 2.08
CA LEU A 108 9.66 -13.66 2.46
C LEU A 108 11.16 -13.49 2.70
N ASP A 109 11.64 -13.87 3.89
CA ASP A 109 13.06 -13.89 4.26
C ASP A 109 13.83 -14.94 3.47
N THR A 110 14.00 -14.70 2.17
CA THR A 110 14.75 -15.58 1.27
C THR A 110 16.07 -14.92 0.92
N GLU A 111 17.18 -15.55 1.31
CA GLU A 111 18.54 -14.99 1.21
C GLU A 111 18.98 -14.63 -0.23
N SER A 112 18.25 -15.06 -1.27
CA SER A 112 18.63 -14.88 -2.66
C SER A 112 17.68 -14.05 -3.52
N MET A 113 16.55 -13.55 -2.99
CA MET A 113 15.55 -12.83 -3.80
C MET A 113 15.29 -11.43 -3.26
N ALA A 114 15.43 -10.43 -4.13
CA ALA A 114 14.88 -9.10 -3.85
C ALA A 114 13.37 -9.15 -4.11
N GLU A 115 12.61 -9.45 -3.05
CA GLU A 115 11.15 -9.30 -3.08
C GLU A 115 10.78 -7.83 -2.87
N VAL A 116 10.01 -7.27 -3.79
CA VAL A 116 9.52 -5.90 -3.70
C VAL A 116 8.02 -5.95 -3.51
N ALA A 117 7.56 -5.78 -2.27
CA ALA A 117 6.15 -5.53 -1.98
C ALA A 117 5.68 -4.29 -2.74
N ASP A 118 4.53 -4.33 -3.40
CA ASP A 118 4.00 -3.22 -4.20
C ASP A 118 2.64 -2.74 -3.71
N THR A 119 1.79 -3.65 -3.22
CA THR A 119 0.45 -3.30 -2.74
C THR A 119 0.10 -4.03 -1.45
N ILE A 120 -0.79 -3.40 -0.69
CA ILE A 120 -1.37 -3.91 0.55
C ILE A 120 -2.89 -3.79 0.45
N LEU A 121 -3.61 -4.77 0.99
CA LEU A 121 -5.06 -4.79 1.08
C LEU A 121 -5.48 -5.37 2.42
N TRP A 122 -6.45 -4.74 3.08
CA TRP A 122 -7.15 -5.32 4.21
C TRP A 122 -8.34 -6.15 3.73
N ALA A 123 -8.44 -7.40 4.18
CA ALA A 123 -9.57 -8.28 3.87
C ALA A 123 -9.84 -9.26 5.01
N ASN A 124 -11.05 -9.22 5.58
CA ASN A 124 -11.52 -10.18 6.59
C ASN A 124 -10.51 -10.48 7.70
N GLU A 125 -10.05 -9.46 8.43
CA GLU A 125 -9.08 -9.59 9.53
C GLU A 125 -7.65 -9.98 9.10
N HIS A 126 -7.39 -10.02 7.79
CA HIS A 126 -6.08 -10.32 7.23
C HIS A 126 -5.54 -9.17 6.40
N ILE A 127 -4.22 -9.12 6.34
CA ILE A 127 -3.45 -8.19 5.52
C ILE A 127 -2.89 -8.98 4.34
N ILE A 128 -3.28 -8.60 3.14
CA ILE A 128 -2.78 -9.19 1.90
C ILE A 128 -1.71 -8.26 1.34
N VAL A 129 -0.49 -8.76 1.22
CA VAL A 129 0.62 -8.07 0.55
C VAL A 129 0.89 -8.77 -0.77
N VAL A 130 0.93 -7.99 -1.85
CA VAL A 130 1.34 -8.50 -3.15
C VAL A 130 2.68 -7.89 -3.51
N SER A 131 3.60 -8.78 -3.85
CA SER A 131 4.99 -8.47 -4.15
C SER A 131 5.40 -9.00 -5.51
N ARG A 132 6.45 -8.42 -6.07
CA ARG A 132 7.19 -8.99 -7.19
C ARG A 132 8.53 -9.50 -6.70
N SER A 133 8.83 -10.77 -6.96
CA SER A 133 10.18 -11.32 -6.80
C SER A 133 10.81 -11.44 -8.20
N GLY A 134 12.10 -11.14 -8.30
CA GLY A 134 12.85 -11.25 -9.55
C GLY A 134 14.08 -12.11 -9.38
N PHE A 135 14.32 -13.03 -10.31
CA PHE A 135 15.60 -13.74 -10.41
C PHE A 135 16.58 -12.92 -11.25
N SER A 136 17.70 -12.50 -10.63
CA SER A 136 18.90 -12.16 -11.38
C SER A 136 19.63 -13.45 -11.68
N SER A 137 19.36 -14.07 -12.83
CA SER A 137 20.26 -15.11 -13.34
C SER A 137 21.59 -14.44 -13.68
N SER A 138 22.60 -14.65 -12.84
CA SER A 138 23.99 -14.28 -13.14
C SER A 138 24.64 -15.20 -14.19
N SER A 139 23.87 -16.08 -14.85
CA SER A 139 24.37 -16.91 -15.95
C SER A 139 23.86 -16.40 -17.31
N LEU A 140 24.76 -15.67 -17.96
CA LEU A 140 24.98 -15.50 -19.39
C LEU A 140 23.94 -16.14 -20.35
N HIS A 141 23.36 -15.29 -21.21
CA HIS A 141 22.63 -15.60 -22.45
C HIS A 141 21.16 -16.04 -22.36
N SER A 142 20.25 -15.16 -21.89
CA SER A 142 18.91 -15.00 -22.51
C SER A 142 18.10 -13.88 -21.84
N LEU A 143 17.45 -13.02 -22.65
CA LEU A 143 16.51 -11.97 -22.23
C LEU A 143 15.25 -12.58 -21.57
N GLY A 144 15.27 -12.82 -20.27
CA GLY A 144 14.07 -13.21 -19.54
C GLY A 144 14.22 -12.89 -18.06
N VAL A 145 13.77 -11.71 -17.63
CA VAL A 145 13.53 -11.46 -16.21
C VAL A 145 12.26 -12.24 -15.85
N TYR A 146 12.42 -13.40 -15.22
CA TYR A 146 11.30 -14.09 -14.60
C TYR A 146 10.90 -13.28 -13.38
N CYS A 147 9.76 -12.59 -13.47
CA CYS A 147 9.10 -11.98 -12.33
C CYS A 147 8.05 -12.96 -11.81
N GLU A 148 8.14 -13.30 -10.54
CA GLU A 148 7.07 -14.01 -9.85
C GLU A 148 6.22 -12.99 -9.11
N VAL A 149 4.90 -13.17 -9.13
CA VAL A 149 4.02 -12.46 -8.21
C VAL A 149 3.84 -13.32 -7.00
N VAL A 150 4.19 -12.79 -5.84
CA VAL A 150 3.97 -13.43 -4.54
C VAL A 150 2.80 -12.73 -3.89
N VAL A 151 1.86 -13.50 -3.38
CA VAL A 151 0.78 -13.03 -2.52
C VAL A 151 1.02 -13.64 -1.15
N ALA A 152 1.25 -12.79 -0.16
CA ALA A 152 1.43 -13.18 1.24
C ALA A 152 0.26 -12.64 2.06
N ILE A 153 -0.27 -13.50 2.93
CA ILE A 153 -1.39 -13.19 3.82
C ILE A 153 -0.84 -13.19 5.24
N TYR A 154 -1.04 -12.08 5.93
CA TYR A 154 -0.60 -11.86 7.30
C TYR A 154 -1.81 -11.67 8.22
N THR A 155 -1.62 -11.96 9.50
CA THR A 155 -2.52 -11.49 10.56
C THR A 155 -2.42 -9.98 10.69
N GLU A 156 -3.34 -9.37 11.42
CA GLU A 156 -3.32 -7.93 11.70
C GLU A 156 -2.06 -7.46 12.45
N ASP A 157 -1.45 -8.35 13.23
CA ASP A 157 -0.22 -8.13 14.00
C ASP A 157 1.05 -8.43 13.19
N GLY A 158 0.91 -8.75 11.90
CA GLY A 158 2.04 -8.95 10.99
C GLY A 158 2.64 -10.36 10.98
N GLU A 159 1.98 -11.36 11.59
CA GLU A 159 2.43 -12.76 11.50
C GLU A 159 2.02 -13.37 10.14
N LEU A 160 2.96 -14.01 9.45
CA LEU A 160 2.67 -14.65 8.17
C LEU A 160 1.78 -15.89 8.37
N VAL A 161 0.58 -15.86 7.78
CA VAL A 161 -0.37 -16.98 7.79
C VAL A 161 -0.07 -17.95 6.66
N CYS A 162 0.02 -17.43 5.44
CA CYS A 162 0.36 -18.23 4.26
C CYS A 162 0.85 -17.34 3.11
N HIS A 163 1.44 -17.98 2.10
CA HIS A 163 1.77 -17.31 0.85
C HIS A 163 1.59 -18.27 -0.33
N PHE A 164 1.40 -17.70 -1.51
CA PHE A 164 1.42 -18.43 -2.77
C PHE A 164 2.06 -17.56 -3.84
N SER A 165 2.66 -18.20 -4.82
CA SER A 165 3.38 -17.51 -5.87
C SER A 165 2.92 -18.01 -7.24
N ASN A 166 2.92 -17.09 -8.21
CA ASN A 166 2.59 -17.39 -9.59
C ASN A 166 3.69 -16.84 -10.49
N HIS A 167 4.23 -17.71 -11.34
CA HIS A 167 5.11 -17.29 -12.41
C HIS A 167 4.31 -16.47 -13.43
N LEU A 168 4.77 -15.25 -13.73
CA LEU A 168 4.22 -14.46 -14.83
C LEU A 168 4.69 -15.03 -16.16
N ASP A 169 4.30 -16.26 -16.49
CA ASP A 169 4.49 -16.78 -17.84
C ASP A 169 3.29 -16.32 -18.70
N LYS A 170 3.50 -15.23 -19.44
CA LYS A 170 2.59 -14.63 -20.44
C LYS A 170 1.21 -14.16 -19.92
N ARG A 171 1.12 -12.84 -19.73
CA ARG A 171 -0.09 -11.99 -19.85
C ARG A 171 -1.35 -12.46 -19.11
N HIS A 172 -1.44 -12.16 -17.82
CA HIS A 172 -2.73 -11.82 -17.21
C HIS A 172 -2.56 -10.61 -16.27
N ILE A 173 -2.51 -9.42 -16.86
CA ILE A 173 -2.70 -8.19 -16.10
C ILE A 173 -4.22 -8.04 -15.92
N VAL A 174 -4.74 -8.44 -14.77
CA VAL A 174 -6.08 -8.01 -14.36
C VAL A 174 -5.93 -6.59 -13.80
N LYS A 175 -6.12 -5.59 -14.67
CA LYS A 175 -6.45 -4.24 -14.20
C LYS A 175 -7.91 -4.28 -13.77
N GLY A 176 -8.15 -4.31 -12.46
CA GLY A 176 -9.49 -4.12 -11.91
C GLY A 176 -9.98 -2.72 -12.23
N ALA A 177 -10.88 -2.60 -13.20
CA ALA A 177 -11.81 -1.49 -13.31
C ALA A 177 -13.08 -1.92 -12.58
N ILE A 178 -13.43 -1.25 -11.49
CA ILE A 178 -14.72 -1.43 -10.84
C ILE A 178 -15.75 -0.79 -11.76
N SER A 179 -16.37 -1.57 -12.65
CA SER A 179 -17.57 -1.14 -13.36
C SER A 179 -18.77 -1.39 -12.46
N GLY A 180 -19.36 -0.31 -11.94
CA GLY A 180 -20.64 -0.39 -11.24
C GLY A 180 -21.72 -0.90 -12.20
N HIS A 181 -22.32 -2.05 -11.88
CA HIS A 181 -23.55 -2.50 -12.49
C HIS A 181 -24.71 -1.72 -11.88
N HIS A 182 -25.33 -0.82 -12.65
CA HIS A 182 -26.73 -0.45 -12.45
C HIS A 182 -27.59 -1.59 -12.99
N ASN A 183 -28.39 -2.19 -12.11
CA ASN A 183 -29.61 -2.87 -12.53
C ASN A 183 -30.78 -1.97 -12.15
N GLU A 184 -31.58 -1.65 -13.17
CA GLU A 184 -32.96 -1.14 -13.05
C GLU A 184 -33.88 -2.16 -12.36
#